data_AF-A0A832AAW0-F1
#
_entry.id   AF-A0A832AAW0-F1
#
_cell.length_a   1.000
_cell.length_b   1.000
_cell.length_c   1.000
_cell.angle_alpha   90.00
_cell.angle_beta   90.00
_cell.angle_gamma   90.00
#
_symmetry.space_group_name_H-M   'P 1'
#
loop_
_entity.id
_entity.type
_entity.pdbx_description
1 polymer ?
#
loop_
_entity_poly.entity_id
_entity_poly.type
_entity_poly.pdbx_seq_one_letter_code
_entity_poly.pdbx_strand_id
1 'polypeptide(L)'
;GEGWRIAVLLNVESKKLGRKDIIKIERRKLTSAEVNVIALIAPTATINIIENFVVVEKFKVNVPEIIEGVIRCPNPTCISNKEREPVKSRFRTLSKDQLVFRCEYCSTIVTRDDILKLIIR
;
A
#
# COMPACT_ATOMS: atom_id res chain seq x y z
N GLY A 1 -14.54 1.99 25.52
CA GLY A 1 -13.16 1.69 25.11
C GLY A 1 -12.72 2.78 24.16
N GLU A 2 -11.57 3.41 24.39
CA GLU A 2 -11.12 4.55 23.59
C GLU A 2 -10.78 4.11 22.15
N GLY A 3 -11.41 4.75 21.17
CA GLY A 3 -11.11 4.55 19.75
C GLY A 3 -9.79 5.21 19.33
N TRP A 4 -9.40 5.01 18.08
CA TRP A 4 -8.19 5.63 17.53
C TRP A 4 -8.44 7.11 17.22
N ARG A 5 -7.51 7.98 17.61
CA ARG A 5 -7.52 9.39 17.21
C ARG A 5 -6.79 9.52 15.88
N ILE A 6 -7.48 10.12 14.91
CA ILE A 6 -6.98 10.30 13.54
C ILE A 6 -7.10 11.78 13.19
N ALA A 7 -6.02 12.37 12.69
CA ALA A 7 -6.04 13.70 12.09
C ALA A 7 -5.71 13.58 10.60
N VAL A 8 -6.51 14.23 9.76
CA VAL A 8 -6.35 14.25 8.31
C VAL A 8 -6.23 15.70 7.86
N LEU A 9 -5.18 16.00 7.13
CA LEU A 9 -4.97 17.29 6.49
C LEU A 9 -4.85 17.05 5.00
N LEU A 10 -5.72 17.70 4.22
CA LEU A 10 -5.80 17.51 2.78
C LEU A 10 -5.33 18.76 2.05
N ASN A 11 -4.65 18.56 0.92
CA ASN A 11 -4.22 19.59 -0.01
C ASN A 11 -3.42 20.74 0.65
N VAL A 12 -2.61 20.41 1.66
CA VAL A 12 -1.78 21.40 2.34
C VAL A 12 -0.54 21.74 1.51
N GLU A 13 0.01 22.93 1.70
CA GLU A 13 1.20 23.37 0.98
C GLU A 13 2.41 22.47 1.28
N SER A 14 3.18 22.18 0.23
CA SER A 14 4.39 21.38 0.30
C SER A 14 5.48 22.03 -0.53
N LYS A 15 6.59 22.42 0.11
CA LYS A 15 7.76 22.99 -0.60
C LYS A 15 8.32 22.06 -1.68
N LYS A 16 8.20 20.73 -1.50
CA LYS A 16 8.77 19.73 -2.44
C LYS A 16 7.77 19.18 -3.45
N LEU A 17 6.48 19.10 -3.11
CA LEU A 17 5.45 18.47 -3.93
C LEU A 17 4.41 19.47 -4.45
N GLY A 18 4.55 20.77 -4.14
CA GLY A 18 3.52 21.79 -4.33
C GLY A 18 2.40 21.66 -3.30
N ARG A 19 1.68 20.53 -3.34
CA ARG A 19 0.62 20.16 -2.40
C ARG A 19 0.85 18.73 -1.87
N LYS A 20 0.31 18.42 -0.70
CA LYS A 20 0.32 17.05 -0.15
C LYS A 20 -0.81 16.85 0.85
N ASP A 21 -1.09 15.60 1.13
CA ASP A 21 -1.93 15.20 2.26
C ASP A 21 -1.07 14.70 3.42
N ILE A 22 -1.59 14.79 4.64
CA ILE A 22 -0.96 14.26 5.86
C ILE A 22 -2.03 13.53 6.67
N ILE A 23 -1.75 12.28 7.01
CA ILE A 23 -2.57 11.48 7.94
C ILE A 23 -1.73 11.19 9.18
N LYS A 24 -2.30 11.44 10.36
CA LYS A 24 -1.70 11.08 11.66
C LYS A 24 -2.64 10.14 12.39
N ILE A 25 -2.10 9.04 12.91
CA ILE A 25 -2.84 8.03 13.65
C ILE A 25 -2.14 7.84 14.99
N GLU A 26 -2.86 8.04 16.09
CA GLU A 26 -2.28 7.92 17.42
C GLU A 26 -2.30 6.48 17.96
N ARG A 27 -1.36 6.19 18.88
CA ARG A 27 -1.25 4.93 19.63
C ARG A 27 -1.20 3.68 18.74
N ARG A 28 -0.66 3.82 17.53
CA ARG A 28 -0.61 2.75 16.54
C ARG A 28 0.60 2.89 15.63
N LYS A 29 1.29 1.78 15.39
CA LYS A 29 2.26 1.64 14.31
C LYS A 29 1.60 0.85 13.17
N LEU A 30 1.85 1.25 11.94
CA LEU A 30 1.35 0.53 10.76
C LEU A 30 2.09 -0.80 10.62
N THR A 31 1.36 -1.83 10.23
CA THR A 31 1.95 -3.13 9.88
C THR A 31 2.64 -3.05 8.51
N SER A 32 3.57 -3.96 8.24
CA SER A 32 4.23 -4.04 6.93
C SER A 32 3.22 -4.24 5.79
N ALA A 33 2.12 -4.96 6.02
CA ALA A 33 1.06 -5.13 5.02
C ALA A 33 0.37 -3.80 4.68
N GLU A 34 0.09 -2.96 5.67
CA GLU A 34 -0.48 -1.62 5.46
C GLU A 34 0.50 -0.68 4.78
N VAL A 35 1.78 -0.73 5.17
CA VAL A 35 2.84 0.03 4.49
C VAL A 35 2.95 -0.39 3.03
N ASN A 36 2.81 -1.67 2.72
CA ASN A 36 2.79 -2.16 1.34
C ASN A 36 1.60 -1.61 0.55
N VAL A 37 0.39 -1.58 1.12
CA VAL A 37 -0.77 -0.93 0.48
C VAL A 37 -0.46 0.52 0.14
N ILE A 38 0.10 1.27 1.10
CA ILE A 38 0.47 2.69 0.90
C ILE A 38 1.51 2.83 -0.21
N ALA A 39 2.50 1.93 -0.29
CA ALA A 39 3.50 1.95 -1.35
C ALA A 39 2.90 1.83 -2.75
N LEU A 40 1.77 1.14 -2.91
CA LEU A 40 1.10 0.96 -4.20
C LEU A 40 0.27 2.17 -4.62
N ILE A 41 -0.32 2.90 -3.66
CA ILE A 41 -1.19 4.05 -3.95
C ILE A 41 -0.39 5.36 -3.96
N ALA A 42 0.52 5.51 -2.99
CA ALA A 42 1.31 6.69 -2.73
C ALA A 42 2.81 6.32 -2.61
N PRO A 43 3.48 5.93 -3.72
CA PRO A 43 4.88 5.48 -3.69
C PRO A 43 5.86 6.56 -3.21
N THR A 44 5.48 7.83 -3.24
CA THR A 44 6.29 8.94 -2.71
C THR A 44 6.08 9.20 -1.21
N ALA A 45 5.21 8.44 -0.54
CA ALA A 45 4.88 8.64 0.86
C ALA A 45 6.09 8.42 1.78
N THR A 46 6.10 9.15 2.88
CA THR A 46 7.08 8.99 3.96
C THR A 46 6.33 8.71 5.25
N ILE A 47 6.70 7.64 5.95
CA ILE A 47 6.15 7.28 7.25
C ILE A 47 7.07 7.86 8.33
N ASN A 48 6.47 8.41 9.38
CA ASN A 48 7.18 8.87 10.57
C ASN A 48 6.59 8.14 11.77
N ILE A 49 7.44 7.51 12.57
CA ILE A 49 7.06 6.89 13.84
C ILE A 49 7.41 7.89 14.94
N ILE A 50 6.42 8.25 15.76
CA ILE A 50 6.54 9.26 16.80
C ILE A 50 6.30 8.59 18.15
N GLU A 51 7.24 8.78 19.07
CA GLU A 51 7.15 8.35 20.46
C GLU A 51 7.59 9.51 21.34
N ASN A 52 6.92 9.75 22.47
CA ASN A 52 7.25 10.85 23.39
C ASN A 52 7.46 12.20 22.68
N PHE A 53 6.60 12.52 21.72
CA PHE A 53 6.63 13.74 20.90
C PHE A 53 7.87 13.92 19.99
N VAL A 54 8.71 12.89 19.84
CA VAL A 54 9.88 12.91 18.96
C VAL A 54 9.75 11.89 17.83
N VAL A 55 10.31 12.22 16.65
CA VAL A 55 10.37 11.29 15.52
C VAL A 55 11.50 10.30 15.79
N VAL A 56 11.15 9.07 16.17
CA VAL A 56 12.12 8.00 16.42
C VAL A 56 12.52 7.25 15.16
N GLU A 57 11.66 7.25 14.14
CA GLU A 57 11.94 6.63 12.85
C GLU A 57 11.28 7.41 11.71
N LYS A 58 11.96 7.47 10.57
CA LYS A 58 11.45 8.10 9.36
C LYS A 58 11.96 7.38 8.12
N PHE A 59 11.05 6.86 7.32
CA PHE A 59 11.40 6.13 6.10
C PHE A 59 10.43 6.41 4.96
N LYS A 60 10.92 6.30 3.73
CA LYS A 60 10.08 6.27 2.54
C LYS A 60 9.49 4.88 2.37
N VAL A 61 8.25 4.80 1.92
CA VAL A 61 7.67 3.52 1.53
C VAL A 61 8.43 2.98 0.31
N ASN A 62 8.58 1.67 0.26
CA ASN A 62 9.24 0.99 -0.86
C ASN A 62 8.29 -0.05 -1.43
N VAL A 63 8.18 -0.09 -2.76
CA VAL A 63 7.43 -1.16 -3.43
C VAL A 63 8.21 -2.47 -3.26
N PRO A 64 7.61 -3.50 -2.62
CA PRO A 64 8.31 -4.76 -2.39
C PRO A 64 8.50 -5.52 -3.72
N GLU A 65 9.40 -6.50 -3.74
CA GLU A 65 9.57 -7.38 -4.91
C GLU A 65 8.40 -8.34 -5.08
N ILE A 66 7.76 -8.70 -3.97
CA ILE A 66 6.60 -9.57 -3.90
C ILE A 66 5.51 -8.87 -3.10
N ILE A 67 4.31 -8.86 -3.67
CA ILE A 67 3.09 -8.42 -3.00
C ILE A 67 2.24 -9.65 -2.74
N GLU A 68 1.90 -9.90 -1.48
CA GLU A 68 1.09 -11.05 -1.09
C GLU A 68 -0.13 -10.62 -0.28
N GLY A 69 -1.32 -11.06 -0.71
CA GLY A 69 -2.57 -10.84 0.01
C GLY A 69 -3.06 -9.40 0.09
N VAL A 70 -2.39 -8.45 -0.55
CA VAL A 70 -2.75 -7.02 -0.55
C VAL A 70 -3.84 -6.70 -1.56
N ILE A 71 -3.74 -7.25 -2.78
CA ILE A 71 -4.71 -7.06 -3.87
C ILE A 71 -5.17 -8.41 -4.40
N ARG A 72 -6.42 -8.53 -4.82
CA ARG A 72 -6.93 -9.75 -5.48
C ARG A 72 -6.48 -9.80 -6.95
N CYS A 73 -6.39 -11.00 -7.51
CA CYS A 73 -6.11 -11.15 -8.93
C CYS A 73 -7.34 -10.76 -9.76
N PRO A 74 -7.21 -9.86 -10.76
CA PRO A 74 -8.34 -9.48 -11.60
C PRO A 74 -8.80 -10.61 -12.53
N ASN A 75 -7.96 -11.64 -12.74
CA ASN A 75 -8.38 -12.82 -13.47
C ASN A 75 -9.36 -13.68 -12.63
N PRO A 76 -10.64 -13.78 -13.00
CA PRO A 76 -11.66 -14.48 -12.20
C PRO A 76 -11.42 -15.98 -12.08
N THR A 77 -10.64 -16.58 -12.98
CA THR A 77 -10.32 -18.02 -12.95
C THR A 77 -9.04 -18.33 -12.17
N CYS A 78 -8.31 -17.31 -11.69
CA CYS A 78 -7.08 -17.50 -10.93
C CYS A 78 -7.32 -18.35 -9.67
N ILE A 79 -6.42 -19.30 -9.40
CA ILE A 79 -6.49 -20.20 -8.25
C ILE A 79 -6.55 -19.45 -6.91
N SER A 80 -5.84 -18.32 -6.81
CA SER A 80 -5.83 -17.48 -5.60
C SER A 80 -7.16 -16.79 -5.29
N ASN A 81 -8.15 -16.89 -6.16
CA ASN A 81 -9.49 -16.35 -5.95
C ASN A 81 -10.50 -17.45 -5.53
N LYS A 82 -10.08 -18.72 -5.45
CA LYS A 82 -10.95 -19.85 -5.11
C LYS A 82 -11.00 -20.03 -3.59
N GLU A 83 -12.20 -20.05 -3.03
CA GLU A 83 -12.42 -20.15 -1.57
C GLU A 83 -11.86 -21.45 -0.96
N ARG A 84 -11.84 -22.53 -1.74
CA ARG A 84 -11.32 -23.84 -1.30
C ARG A 84 -9.79 -23.94 -1.32
N GLU A 85 -9.10 -22.91 -1.82
CA GLU A 85 -7.65 -22.92 -1.96
C GLU A 85 -7.01 -22.08 -0.86
N PRO A 86 -6.15 -22.66 0.00
CA PRO A 86 -5.57 -21.97 1.15
C PRO A 86 -4.38 -21.08 0.75
N VAL A 87 -4.50 -20.33 -0.36
CA VAL A 87 -3.41 -19.50 -0.90
C VAL A 87 -3.84 -18.04 -1.02
N LYS A 88 -2.94 -17.13 -0.67
CA LYS A 88 -3.12 -15.69 -0.92
C LYS A 88 -2.70 -15.36 -2.35
N SER A 89 -3.30 -14.32 -2.92
CA SER A 89 -2.81 -13.72 -4.16
C SER A 89 -1.35 -13.30 -3.99
N ARG A 90 -0.52 -13.60 -4.99
CA ARG A 90 0.91 -13.32 -4.96
C ARG A 90 1.33 -12.73 -6.29
N PHE A 91 2.00 -11.59 -6.25
CA PHE A 91 2.45 -10.86 -7.42
C PHE A 91 3.92 -10.52 -7.33
N ARG A 92 4.64 -10.73 -8.42
CA ARG A 92 6.02 -10.29 -8.59
C ARG A 92 6.04 -8.92 -9.25
N THR A 93 6.83 -8.03 -8.69
CA THR A 93 7.07 -6.70 -9.26
C THR A 93 7.98 -6.81 -10.48
N LEU A 94 7.48 -6.38 -11.63
CA LEU A 94 8.24 -6.29 -12.88
C LEU A 94 8.86 -4.91 -13.06
N SER A 95 8.16 -3.86 -12.61
CA SER A 95 8.66 -2.48 -12.59
C SER A 95 8.14 -1.75 -11.37
N LYS A 96 9.05 -1.26 -10.52
CA LYS A 96 8.70 -0.46 -9.34
C LYS A 96 8.24 0.94 -9.73
N ASP A 97 8.88 1.56 -10.73
CA ASP A 97 8.58 2.93 -11.16
C ASP A 97 7.24 3.02 -11.90
N GLN A 98 6.93 2.03 -12.75
CA GLN A 98 5.67 1.97 -13.49
C GLN A 98 4.56 1.23 -12.72
N LEU A 99 4.88 0.65 -11.56
CA LEU A 99 3.98 -0.19 -10.76
C LEU A 99 3.32 -1.29 -11.63
N VAL A 100 4.17 -2.10 -12.25
CA VAL A 100 3.75 -3.25 -13.08
C VAL A 100 4.08 -4.53 -12.35
N PHE A 101 3.09 -5.41 -12.25
CA PHE A 101 3.16 -6.65 -11.48
C PHE A 101 2.66 -7.84 -12.28
N ARG A 102 3.20 -9.02 -12.01
CA ARG A 102 2.75 -10.29 -12.60
C ARG A 102 2.23 -11.22 -11.52
N CYS A 103 1.02 -11.71 -11.66
CA CYS A 103 0.48 -12.77 -10.80
C CYS A 103 1.34 -14.02 -10.95
N GLU A 104 1.84 -14.58 -9.86
CA GLU A 104 2.71 -15.76 -9.93
C GLU A 104 1.94 -17.06 -10.18
N TYR A 105 0.60 -17.05 -10.12
CA TYR A 105 -0.23 -18.22 -10.41
C TYR A 105 -0.67 -18.29 -11.87
N CYS A 106 -1.26 -17.21 -12.39
CA CYS A 106 -1.85 -17.20 -13.74
C CYS A 106 -1.13 -16.27 -14.73
N SER A 107 -0.01 -15.67 -14.32
CA SER A 107 0.80 -14.74 -15.12
C SER A 107 0.09 -13.45 -15.58
N THR A 108 -1.14 -13.18 -15.13
CA THR A 108 -1.85 -11.93 -15.40
C THR A 108 -0.99 -10.73 -15.00
N ILE A 109 -0.84 -9.78 -15.92
CA ILE A 109 -0.17 -8.50 -15.69
C ILE A 109 -1.18 -7.51 -15.09
N VAL A 110 -0.75 -6.81 -14.05
CA VAL A 110 -1.52 -5.80 -13.35
C VAL A 110 -0.71 -4.51 -13.36
N THR A 111 -1.33 -3.43 -13.80
CA THR A 111 -0.73 -2.10 -13.86
C THR A 111 -1.14 -1.23 -12.67
N ARG A 112 -0.55 -0.04 -12.57
CA ARG A 112 -0.96 0.99 -11.60
C ARG A 112 -2.47 1.26 -11.64
N ASP A 113 -3.03 1.42 -12.82
CA ASP A 113 -4.45 1.79 -12.98
C ASP A 113 -5.36 0.65 -12.55
N ASP A 114 -4.97 -0.60 -12.81
CA ASP A 114 -5.68 -1.78 -12.32
C ASP A 114 -5.65 -1.82 -10.79
N ILE A 115 -4.50 -1.54 -10.18
CA ILE A 115 -4.37 -1.49 -8.72
C ILE A 115 -5.27 -0.42 -8.11
N LEU A 116 -5.31 0.78 -8.70
CA LEU A 116 -6.15 1.86 -8.21
C LEU A 116 -7.63 1.44 -8.21
N LYS A 117 -8.10 0.76 -9.27
CA LYS A 117 -9.47 0.22 -9.35
C LYS A 117 -9.73 -0.91 -8.34
N LEU A 118 -8.70 -1.68 -7.98
CA LEU A 118 -8.83 -2.78 -7.03
C LEU A 118 -8.88 -2.29 -5.58
N ILE A 119 -8.21 -1.18 -5.26
CA ILE A 119 -8.11 -0.65 -3.89
C ILE A 119 -9.11 0.47 -3.62
N ILE A 120 -9.30 1.39 -4.56
CA ILE A 120 -10.21 2.53 -4.45
C ILE A 120 -11.51 2.11 -5.13
N ARG A 121 -12.45 1.56 -4.36
CA ARG A 121 -13.81 1.24 -4.79
C ARG A 121 -14.77 2.35 -4.41
#